data_AF-A0A9D5LG03-F1
#
_entry.id   AF-A0A9D5LG03-F1
#
_cell.length_a   1.000
_cell.length_b   1.000
_cell.length_c   1.000
_cell.angle_alpha   90.00
_cell.angle_beta   90.00
_cell.angle_gamma   90.00
#
_symmetry.space_group_name_H-M   'P 1'
#
loop_
_entity.id
_entity.type
_entity.pdbx_description
1 polymer ?
#
loop_
_entity_poly.entity_id
_entity_poly.type
_entity_poly.pdbx_seq_one_letter_code
_entity_poly.pdbx_strand_id
1 'polypeptide(L)'
;MEKKVKYKVFVSSLLNSSGKNEISVILRDLYSRIKDNLKETNSIELIPLKNTSDIWMRDYMPIQIDEKTFVTYEYKPDYLCCEERHKYITNRFSSPIKIKSNKEIYTNKEELELPLYQPNVTIRECHLILDGGNVVVCGDKIILTDKVFIENRPKTPEYVIGELKRAFGKDVIIIPSDPYEIEYARENYELPLCHADGVLAPINDDTIIISDYGKDPKGYVPALMNVLTRYFKPENIKQFNFGENWTEDAWVYINFLRVDDLILIPEIEYDKRDKDGNLDPSHQDYLEKLKACNAEAKRQLNIFSGVENIVGIDTTALTLGINKNGKGINSNCGGALHCISWEVKEEECTKG
;
A
#
# COMPACT_ATOMS: atom_id res chain seq x y z
N MET A 1 -27.26 -1.41 -20.59
CA MET A 1 -26.39 -0.26 -20.31
C MET A 1 -25.30 -0.77 -19.40
N GLU A 2 -24.05 -0.78 -19.86
CA GLU A 2 -22.91 -1.10 -19.00
C GLU A 2 -22.82 -0.03 -17.91
N LYS A 3 -22.82 -0.45 -16.65
CA LYS A 3 -22.59 0.45 -15.52
C LYS A 3 -21.17 0.99 -15.67
N LYS A 4 -21.00 2.31 -15.76
CA LYS A 4 -19.68 2.92 -15.76
C LYS A 4 -19.19 2.93 -14.32
N VAL A 5 -18.14 2.16 -14.03
CA VAL A 5 -17.49 2.18 -12.71
C VAL A 5 -16.63 3.45 -12.67
N LYS A 6 -16.77 4.23 -11.59
CA LYS A 6 -15.88 5.37 -11.34
C LYS A 6 -14.98 5.02 -10.17
N TYR A 7 -13.70 5.33 -10.27
CA TYR A 7 -12.79 5.22 -9.15
C TYR A 7 -12.38 6.60 -8.67
N LYS A 8 -12.20 6.71 -7.36
CA LYS A 8 -11.51 7.84 -6.74
C LYS A 8 -10.24 7.31 -6.11
N VAL A 9 -9.12 7.94 -6.41
CA VAL A 9 -7.85 7.69 -5.74
C VAL A 9 -7.60 8.87 -4.83
N PHE A 10 -7.54 8.62 -3.54
CA PHE A 10 -7.19 9.64 -2.57
C PHE A 10 -5.70 9.51 -2.25
N VAL A 11 -5.06 10.67 -2.03
CA VAL A 11 -3.69 10.75 -1.54
C VAL A 11 -3.57 11.87 -0.51
N SER A 12 -2.53 11.84 0.32
CA SER A 12 -2.28 12.93 1.26
C SER A 12 -1.91 14.24 0.54
N SER A 13 -2.49 15.36 0.95
CA SER A 13 -2.14 16.69 0.43
C SER A 13 -0.67 17.07 0.68
N LEU A 14 0.01 16.38 1.62
CA LEU A 14 1.45 16.56 1.87
C LEU A 14 2.29 16.24 0.63
N LEU A 15 1.84 15.33 -0.24
CA LEU A 15 2.50 15.03 -1.52
C LEU A 15 2.52 16.24 -2.46
N ASN A 16 1.52 17.11 -2.38
CA ASN A 16 1.40 18.31 -3.20
C ASN A 16 1.70 19.61 -2.43
N SER A 17 2.50 19.52 -1.36
CA SER A 17 2.84 20.69 -0.53
C SER A 17 3.67 21.73 -1.31
N SER A 18 3.52 23.02 -1.00
CA SER A 18 4.22 24.13 -1.69
C SER A 18 5.68 24.36 -1.24
N GLY A 19 6.23 23.46 -0.42
CA GLY A 19 7.60 23.56 0.10
C GLY A 19 8.66 23.60 -1.01
N LYS A 20 9.74 24.36 -0.81
CA LYS A 20 10.84 24.47 -1.79
C LYS A 20 12.05 23.58 -1.48
N ASN A 21 12.00 22.81 -0.40
CA ASN A 21 13.05 21.85 -0.08
C ASN A 21 13.02 20.68 -1.09
N GLU A 22 14.14 19.94 -1.17
CA GLU A 22 14.33 18.85 -2.14
C GLU A 22 13.23 17.79 -2.06
N ILE A 23 12.83 17.40 -0.84
CA ILE A 23 11.78 16.38 -0.61
C ILE A 23 10.42 16.87 -1.12
N SER A 24 10.03 18.11 -0.83
CA SER A 24 8.76 18.68 -1.34
C SER A 24 8.73 18.78 -2.86
N VAL A 25 9.88 19.00 -3.52
CA VAL A 25 9.96 18.98 -4.99
C VAL A 25 9.76 17.56 -5.51
N ILE A 26 10.44 16.58 -4.93
CA ILE A 26 10.34 15.17 -5.30
C ILE A 26 8.90 14.65 -5.12
N LEU A 27 8.27 14.91 -3.97
CA LEU A 27 6.90 14.44 -3.72
C LEU A 27 5.88 15.10 -4.65
N ARG A 28 6.06 16.37 -5.00
CA ARG A 28 5.20 17.06 -5.99
C ARG A 28 5.36 16.48 -7.39
N ASP A 29 6.58 16.12 -7.76
CA ASP A 29 6.86 15.48 -9.04
C ASP A 29 6.20 14.09 -9.10
N LEU A 30 6.34 13.28 -8.04
CA LEU A 30 5.64 12.01 -7.89
C LEU A 30 4.11 12.19 -7.99
N TYR A 31 3.54 13.16 -7.26
CA TYR A 31 2.11 13.48 -7.34
C TYR A 31 1.68 13.85 -8.77
N SER A 32 2.50 14.62 -9.49
CA SER A 32 2.20 15.03 -10.87
C SER A 32 2.22 13.84 -11.82
N ARG A 33 3.21 12.95 -11.69
CA ARG A 33 3.28 11.69 -12.47
C ARG A 33 2.08 10.79 -12.22
N ILE A 34 1.68 10.59 -10.96
CA ILE A 34 0.47 9.83 -10.61
C ILE A 34 -0.75 10.50 -11.25
N LYS A 35 -0.91 11.82 -11.04
CA LYS A 35 -2.05 12.59 -11.55
C LYS A 35 -2.19 12.49 -13.07
N ASP A 36 -1.10 12.63 -13.80
CA ASP A 36 -1.15 12.67 -15.26
C ASP A 36 -1.50 11.31 -15.85
N ASN A 37 -0.97 10.21 -15.29
CA ASN A 37 -1.33 8.86 -15.73
C ASN A 37 -2.77 8.45 -15.34
N LEU A 38 -3.30 8.94 -14.21
CA LEU A 38 -4.71 8.68 -13.86
C LEU A 38 -5.69 9.44 -14.77
N LYS A 39 -5.37 10.66 -15.21
CA LYS A 39 -6.24 11.47 -16.10
C LYS A 39 -6.47 10.83 -17.48
N GLU A 40 -5.52 10.03 -17.96
CA GLU A 40 -5.68 9.36 -19.27
C GLU A 40 -6.88 8.41 -19.27
N THR A 41 -7.31 7.97 -18.08
CA THR A 41 -8.57 7.28 -17.88
C THR A 41 -9.66 8.30 -17.52
N ASN A 42 -10.67 8.47 -18.37
CA ASN A 42 -11.80 9.39 -18.12
C ASN A 42 -12.72 8.95 -16.94
N SER A 43 -12.28 7.98 -16.14
CA SER A 43 -13.05 7.30 -15.09
C SER A 43 -12.36 7.35 -13.72
N ILE A 44 -11.16 7.96 -13.60
CA ILE A 44 -10.42 8.04 -12.33
C ILE A 44 -10.17 9.49 -11.91
N GLU A 45 -10.52 9.80 -10.66
CA GLU A 45 -10.30 11.12 -10.06
C GLU A 45 -9.25 11.03 -8.95
N LEU A 46 -8.15 11.79 -9.05
CA LEU A 46 -7.14 11.91 -8.00
C LEU A 46 -7.48 13.07 -7.05
N ILE A 47 -7.66 12.78 -5.76
CA ILE A 47 -8.14 13.72 -4.75
C ILE A 47 -7.12 13.87 -3.62
N PRO A 48 -6.44 15.03 -3.48
CA PRO A 48 -5.56 15.29 -2.35
C PRO A 48 -6.35 15.63 -1.09
N LEU A 49 -6.18 14.85 -0.02
CA LEU A 49 -6.83 15.06 1.27
C LEU A 49 -6.03 15.99 2.17
N LYS A 50 -6.69 17.05 2.63
CA LYS A 50 -6.18 17.99 3.63
C LYS A 50 -6.27 17.39 5.04
N ASN A 51 -5.57 18.00 5.99
CA ASN A 51 -5.59 17.64 7.41
C ASN A 51 -5.10 16.21 7.69
N THR A 52 -4.06 15.80 6.97
CA THR A 52 -3.35 14.53 7.15
C THR A 52 -2.01 14.82 7.84
N SER A 53 -1.65 13.97 8.80
CA SER A 53 -0.36 14.07 9.51
C SER A 53 0.75 13.30 8.79
N ASP A 54 0.37 12.42 7.87
CA ASP A 54 1.30 11.57 7.14
C ASP A 54 0.84 11.27 5.69
N ILE A 55 1.78 10.81 4.86
CA ILE A 55 1.58 10.41 3.46
C ILE A 55 1.06 8.98 3.31
N TRP A 56 1.25 8.11 4.31
CA TRP A 56 0.88 6.69 4.30
C TRP A 56 -0.63 6.47 4.44
N MET A 57 -1.38 6.90 3.43
CA MET A 57 -2.84 6.91 3.45
C MET A 57 -3.44 5.50 3.55
N ARG A 58 -2.75 4.48 3.03
CA ARG A 58 -3.16 3.09 3.15
C ARG A 58 -3.39 2.69 4.60
N ASP A 59 -2.52 3.16 5.50
CA ASP A 59 -2.43 2.66 6.87
C ASP A 59 -3.57 3.13 7.76
N TYR A 60 -4.13 4.30 7.50
CA TYR A 60 -5.11 4.93 8.39
C TYR A 60 -6.49 5.17 7.76
N MET A 61 -6.64 4.98 6.45
CA MET A 61 -7.93 5.14 5.78
C MET A 61 -8.80 3.89 5.94
N PRO A 62 -10.14 4.03 6.01
CA PRO A 62 -11.04 2.89 6.16
C PRO A 62 -10.96 1.93 4.98
N ILE A 63 -11.01 0.63 5.24
CA ILE A 63 -10.87 -0.40 4.21
C ILE A 63 -12.23 -0.64 3.54
N GLN A 64 -12.32 -0.45 2.22
CA GLN A 64 -13.52 -0.81 1.47
C GLN A 64 -13.60 -2.34 1.34
N ILE A 65 -14.69 -2.94 1.82
CA ILE A 65 -14.89 -4.40 1.78
C ILE A 65 -16.00 -4.83 0.81
N ASP A 66 -16.82 -3.87 0.41
CA ASP A 66 -17.89 -3.96 -0.58
C ASP A 66 -18.18 -2.53 -1.09
N GLU A 67 -18.92 -2.39 -2.19
CA GLU A 67 -19.16 -1.12 -2.90
C GLU A 67 -19.58 0.04 -1.97
N LYS A 68 -20.43 -0.25 -0.99
CA LYS A 68 -20.91 0.73 -0.01
C LYS A 68 -20.60 0.36 1.43
N THR A 69 -19.64 -0.53 1.66
CA THR A 69 -19.28 -0.96 3.02
C THR A 69 -17.80 -0.73 3.28
N PHE A 70 -17.51 0.02 4.34
CA PHE A 70 -16.15 0.29 4.80
C PHE A 70 -15.96 -0.22 6.22
N VAL A 71 -14.75 -0.66 6.54
CA VAL A 71 -14.32 -1.05 7.88
C VAL A 71 -13.37 -0.01 8.43
N THR A 72 -13.67 0.49 9.63
CA THR A 72 -12.82 1.40 10.40
C THR A 72 -12.19 0.67 11.57
N TYR A 73 -11.00 1.09 11.98
CA TYR A 73 -10.22 0.44 13.02
C TYR A 73 -9.42 1.45 13.85
N GLU A 74 -8.82 1.01 14.96
CA GLU A 74 -7.94 1.85 15.76
C GLU A 74 -6.55 1.91 15.11
N TYR A 75 -6.24 2.98 14.38
CA TYR A 75 -4.90 3.21 13.86
C TYR A 75 -3.96 3.66 14.99
N LYS A 76 -3.25 2.71 15.57
CA LYS A 76 -2.30 2.90 16.66
C LYS A 76 -1.18 1.84 16.62
N PRO A 77 -0.43 1.76 15.51
CA PRO A 77 0.65 0.79 15.38
C PRO A 77 1.71 0.98 16.47
N ASP A 78 2.34 -0.13 16.88
CA ASP A 78 3.38 -0.08 17.91
C ASP A 78 4.63 0.70 17.47
N TYR A 79 4.94 0.69 16.18
CA TYR A 79 6.07 1.40 15.58
C TYR A 79 5.90 2.94 15.54
N LEU A 80 4.71 3.46 15.85
CA LEU A 80 4.46 4.90 16.04
C LEU A 80 4.21 5.30 17.51
N CYS A 81 4.31 4.37 18.47
CA CYS A 81 3.97 4.63 19.87
C CYS A 81 5.01 5.46 20.65
N CYS A 82 6.19 5.73 20.07
CA CYS A 82 7.14 6.65 20.69
C CYS A 82 6.71 8.11 20.46
N GLU A 83 6.97 8.97 21.45
CA GLU A 83 6.50 10.36 21.46
C GLU A 83 6.94 11.16 20.23
N GLU A 84 8.15 10.89 19.73
CA GLU A 84 8.73 11.53 18.55
C GLU A 84 7.98 11.18 17.23
N ARG A 85 7.33 10.01 17.18
CA ARG A 85 6.59 9.51 16.01
C ARG A 85 5.08 9.75 16.09
N HIS A 86 4.54 10.13 17.26
CA HIS A 86 3.12 10.49 17.40
C HIS A 86 2.64 11.58 16.43
N LYS A 87 3.55 12.46 15.98
CA LYS A 87 3.25 13.50 14.98
C LYS A 87 2.82 12.96 13.61
N TYR A 88 3.05 11.67 13.34
CA TYR A 88 2.65 10.98 12.10
C TYR A 88 1.28 10.28 12.22
N ILE A 89 0.69 10.22 13.41
CA ILE A 89 -0.59 9.52 13.60
C ILE A 89 -1.73 10.38 13.05
N THR A 90 -2.39 9.87 11.99
CA THR A 90 -3.59 10.48 11.41
C THR A 90 -4.85 9.81 11.96
N ASN A 91 -5.34 10.29 13.11
CA ASN A 91 -6.42 9.64 13.87
C ASN A 91 -7.84 10.10 13.44
N ARG A 92 -8.10 10.09 12.14
CA ARG A 92 -9.30 10.71 11.54
C ARG A 92 -10.55 9.81 11.55
N PHE A 93 -10.41 8.49 11.51
CA PHE A 93 -11.53 7.59 11.21
C PHE A 93 -11.74 6.43 12.19
N SER A 94 -11.14 6.48 13.39
CA SER A 94 -11.12 5.33 14.31
C SER A 94 -12.46 4.90 14.91
N SER A 95 -13.57 5.61 14.67
CA SER A 95 -14.93 5.11 14.92
C SER A 95 -16.01 5.91 14.16
N PRO A 96 -17.19 5.33 13.87
CA PRO A 96 -18.43 5.98 13.43
C PRO A 96 -18.84 7.20 14.24
N ILE A 97 -18.61 7.21 15.56
CA ILE A 97 -18.84 8.41 16.37
C ILE A 97 -17.88 9.52 15.91
N LYS A 98 -16.59 9.21 15.75
CA LYS A 98 -15.60 10.16 15.22
C LYS A 98 -15.91 10.56 13.78
N ILE A 99 -16.40 9.65 12.94
CA ILE A 99 -16.83 9.94 11.57
C ILE A 99 -17.99 10.92 11.58
N LYS A 100 -19.03 10.68 12.39
CA LYS A 100 -20.18 11.60 12.51
C LYS A 100 -19.76 12.96 13.07
N SER A 101 -18.97 12.99 14.14
CA SER A 101 -18.47 14.25 14.69
C SER A 101 -17.59 14.98 13.68
N ASN A 102 -16.76 14.26 12.93
CA ASN A 102 -15.91 14.84 11.91
C ASN A 102 -16.75 15.39 10.75
N LYS A 103 -17.84 14.71 10.35
CA LYS A 103 -18.81 15.24 9.38
C LYS A 103 -19.40 16.58 9.82
N GLU A 104 -19.69 16.74 11.12
CA GLU A 104 -20.20 18.00 11.68
C GLU A 104 -19.12 19.09 11.77
N ILE A 105 -17.86 18.71 11.94
CA ILE A 105 -16.70 19.63 12.03
C ILE A 105 -16.23 20.09 10.63
N TYR A 106 -16.37 19.28 9.59
CA TYR A 106 -15.93 19.64 8.24
C TYR A 106 -16.86 20.70 7.62
N THR A 107 -16.31 21.89 7.41
CA THR A 107 -17.03 23.07 6.91
C THR A 107 -16.88 23.30 5.41
N ASN A 108 -16.00 22.55 4.72
CA ASN A 108 -15.82 22.65 3.28
C ASN A 108 -16.55 21.51 2.55
N LYS A 109 -17.05 21.84 1.35
CA LYS A 109 -17.85 20.92 0.52
C LYS A 109 -17.05 19.68 0.08
N GLU A 110 -15.75 19.84 -0.17
CA GLU A 110 -14.83 18.77 -0.62
C GLU A 110 -14.74 17.62 0.41
N GLU A 111 -14.66 17.92 1.71
CA GLU A 111 -14.54 16.89 2.75
C GLU A 111 -15.86 16.18 3.06
N LEU A 112 -17.01 16.84 2.82
CA LEU A 112 -18.34 16.23 2.90
C LEU A 112 -18.63 15.29 1.73
N GLU A 113 -17.85 15.37 0.65
CA GLU A 113 -17.96 14.51 -0.54
C GLU A 113 -17.15 13.21 -0.43
N LEU A 114 -16.43 12.98 0.70
CA LEU A 114 -15.75 11.72 0.95
C LEU A 114 -16.72 10.53 0.87
N PRO A 115 -16.27 9.37 0.34
CA PRO A 115 -17.13 8.20 0.14
C PRO A 115 -17.85 7.77 1.42
N LEU A 116 -17.18 7.88 2.57
CA LEU A 116 -17.72 7.51 3.89
C LEU A 116 -18.93 8.35 4.34
N TYR A 117 -19.13 9.54 3.76
CA TYR A 117 -20.23 10.43 4.11
C TYR A 117 -21.40 10.39 3.11
N GLN A 118 -21.26 9.62 2.04
CA GLN A 118 -22.27 9.46 1.02
C GLN A 118 -23.50 8.71 1.56
N PRO A 119 -24.70 8.95 1.01
CA PRO A 119 -25.91 8.25 1.43
C PRO A 119 -25.79 6.73 1.23
N ASN A 120 -26.40 5.98 2.15
CA ASN A 120 -26.47 4.51 2.10
C ASN A 120 -25.11 3.79 2.18
N VAL A 121 -24.07 4.46 2.70
CA VAL A 121 -22.81 3.82 3.06
C VAL A 121 -22.91 3.21 4.45
N THR A 122 -22.48 1.96 4.57
CA THR A 122 -22.37 1.21 5.81
C THR A 122 -20.94 1.29 6.32
N ILE A 123 -20.78 1.73 7.57
CA ILE A 123 -19.49 1.69 8.27
C ILE A 123 -19.56 0.59 9.32
N ARG A 124 -18.62 -0.35 9.28
CA ARG A 124 -18.44 -1.38 10.29
C ARG A 124 -17.22 -1.05 11.15
N GLU A 125 -17.38 -1.15 12.46
CA GLU A 125 -16.29 -0.94 13.40
C GLU A 125 -15.54 -2.24 13.62
N CYS A 126 -14.21 -2.19 13.54
CA CYS A 126 -13.29 -3.18 14.05
C CYS A 126 -12.62 -2.60 15.31
N HIS A 127 -12.85 -3.21 16.46
CA HIS A 127 -12.32 -2.76 17.75
C HIS A 127 -10.93 -3.35 18.04
N LEU A 128 -10.09 -3.38 17.01
CA LEU A 128 -8.71 -3.83 17.05
C LEU A 128 -7.79 -2.70 16.61
N ILE A 129 -6.57 -2.75 17.12
CA ILE A 129 -5.44 -2.01 16.56
C ILE A 129 -5.11 -2.67 15.23
N LEU A 130 -5.15 -1.91 14.14
CA LEU A 130 -4.82 -2.36 12.80
C LEU A 130 -4.16 -1.23 12.01
N ASP A 131 -3.42 -1.62 10.99
CA ASP A 131 -2.94 -0.75 9.91
C ASP A 131 -3.53 -1.26 8.60
N GLY A 132 -4.02 -0.36 7.74
CA GLY A 132 -4.56 -0.78 6.45
C GLY A 132 -3.53 -1.47 5.54
N GLY A 133 -2.23 -1.16 5.67
CA GLY A 133 -1.16 -1.90 4.97
C GLY A 133 -1.04 -3.36 5.41
N ASN A 134 -1.43 -3.67 6.65
CA ASN A 134 -1.49 -5.04 7.13
C ASN A 134 -2.82 -5.75 6.83
N VAL A 135 -3.73 -5.17 6.04
CA VAL A 135 -4.99 -5.80 5.65
C VAL A 135 -5.16 -5.81 4.14
N VAL A 136 -4.82 -6.95 3.53
CA VAL A 136 -5.05 -7.18 2.10
C VAL A 136 -6.42 -7.81 1.90
N VAL A 137 -7.29 -7.16 1.14
CA VAL A 137 -8.61 -7.69 0.75
C VAL A 137 -8.50 -8.41 -0.60
N CYS A 138 -8.93 -9.67 -0.67
CA CYS A 138 -8.97 -10.45 -1.91
C CYS A 138 -10.31 -11.20 -1.97
N GLY A 139 -11.27 -10.65 -2.72
CA GLY A 139 -12.63 -11.20 -2.83
C GLY A 139 -13.31 -11.33 -1.47
N ASP A 140 -13.61 -12.57 -1.07
CA ASP A 140 -14.25 -12.93 0.19
C ASP A 140 -13.26 -13.13 1.36
N LYS A 141 -11.98 -12.84 1.16
CA LYS A 141 -10.90 -13.05 2.13
C LYS A 141 -10.26 -11.72 2.55
N ILE A 142 -9.75 -11.70 3.78
CA ILE A 142 -8.73 -10.76 4.23
C ILE A 142 -7.48 -11.53 4.63
N ILE A 143 -6.32 -10.97 4.27
CA ILE A 143 -5.01 -11.53 4.57
C ILE A 143 -4.24 -10.52 5.41
N LEU A 144 -3.75 -10.95 6.55
CA LEU A 144 -2.95 -10.16 7.48
C LEU A 144 -1.76 -10.98 7.95
N THR A 145 -0.71 -10.31 8.43
CA THR A 145 0.37 -11.01 9.14
C THR A 145 -0.01 -11.33 10.59
N ASP A 146 0.73 -12.24 11.21
CA ASP A 146 0.59 -12.57 12.64
C ASP A 146 0.95 -11.41 13.60
N LYS A 147 1.51 -10.30 13.08
CA LYS A 147 1.72 -9.05 13.81
C LYS A 147 0.46 -8.55 14.52
N VAL A 148 -0.71 -8.76 13.92
CA VAL A 148 -2.01 -8.36 14.49
C VAL A 148 -2.22 -8.90 15.91
N PHE A 149 -1.67 -10.07 16.24
CA PHE A 149 -1.81 -10.66 17.58
C PHE A 149 -0.94 -9.98 18.63
N ILE A 150 0.24 -9.48 18.23
CA ILE A 150 1.17 -8.82 19.15
C ILE A 150 0.62 -7.44 19.51
N GLU A 151 0.16 -6.69 18.52
CA GLU A 151 -0.37 -5.33 18.71
C GLU A 151 -1.66 -5.29 19.51
N ASN A 152 -2.45 -6.36 19.45
CA ASN A 152 -3.74 -6.44 20.14
C ASN A 152 -3.69 -7.11 21.52
N ARG A 153 -2.49 -7.38 22.07
CA ARG A 153 -2.37 -7.92 23.43
C ARG A 153 -3.02 -6.96 24.45
N PRO A 154 -3.69 -7.50 25.50
CA PRO A 154 -3.73 -8.90 25.91
C PRO A 154 -4.88 -9.73 25.31
N LYS A 155 -5.55 -9.28 24.23
CA LYS A 155 -6.62 -10.06 23.58
C LYS A 155 -6.09 -11.40 23.07
N THR A 156 -6.89 -12.48 23.16
CA THR A 156 -6.47 -13.80 22.66
C THR A 156 -6.56 -13.86 21.14
N PRO A 157 -5.80 -14.75 20.47
CA PRO A 157 -5.90 -14.96 19.02
C PRO A 157 -7.34 -15.27 18.56
N GLU A 158 -8.11 -16.02 19.33
CA GLU A 158 -9.50 -16.36 19.01
C GLU A 158 -10.40 -15.13 19.03
N TYR A 159 -10.21 -14.22 20.00
CA TYR A 159 -10.93 -12.95 20.03
C TYR A 159 -10.57 -12.08 18.83
N VAL A 160 -9.27 -11.95 18.53
CA VAL A 160 -8.78 -11.16 17.38
C VAL A 160 -9.38 -11.68 16.07
N ILE A 161 -9.32 -12.98 15.82
CA ILE A 161 -9.90 -13.60 14.62
C ILE A 161 -11.42 -13.42 14.60
N GLY A 162 -12.11 -13.61 15.73
CA GLY A 162 -13.56 -13.43 15.84
C GLY A 162 -14.01 -12.01 15.51
N GLU A 163 -13.27 -11.01 15.99
CA GLU A 163 -13.55 -9.60 15.74
C GLU A 163 -13.27 -9.21 14.29
N LEU A 164 -12.17 -9.69 13.70
CA LEU A 164 -11.88 -9.53 12.27
C LEU A 164 -13.01 -10.12 11.41
N LYS A 165 -13.45 -11.35 11.69
CA LYS A 165 -14.57 -11.98 10.97
C LYS A 165 -15.87 -11.18 11.11
N ARG A 166 -16.16 -10.68 12.31
CA ARG A 166 -17.37 -9.88 12.58
C ARG A 166 -17.34 -8.55 11.82
N ALA A 167 -16.23 -7.82 11.88
CA ALA A 167 -16.11 -6.49 11.29
C ALA A 167 -16.03 -6.56 9.76
N PHE A 168 -15.21 -7.45 9.21
CA PHE A 168 -14.99 -7.55 7.77
C PHE A 168 -16.04 -8.43 7.07
N GLY A 169 -16.65 -9.40 7.76
CA GLY A 169 -17.58 -10.35 7.14
C GLY A 169 -16.91 -11.20 6.05
N LYS A 170 -15.61 -11.47 6.19
CA LYS A 170 -14.74 -12.18 5.25
C LYS A 170 -13.95 -13.26 5.98
N ASP A 171 -13.45 -14.23 5.22
CA ASP A 171 -12.53 -15.24 5.75
C ASP A 171 -11.20 -14.59 6.13
N VAL A 172 -10.67 -14.98 7.29
CA VAL A 172 -9.44 -14.40 7.85
C VAL A 172 -8.29 -15.37 7.63
N ILE A 173 -7.27 -14.92 6.91
CA ILE A 173 -6.04 -15.65 6.64
C ILE A 173 -4.90 -14.93 7.35
N ILE A 174 -4.22 -15.66 8.23
CA ILE A 174 -3.04 -15.14 8.92
C ILE A 174 -1.79 -15.79 8.32
N ILE A 175 -0.97 -14.98 7.68
CA ILE A 175 0.35 -15.39 7.17
C ILE A 175 1.45 -15.05 8.19
N PRO A 176 2.58 -15.76 8.20
CA PRO A 176 3.73 -15.35 9.01
C PRO A 176 4.20 -13.95 8.61
N SER A 177 4.67 -13.16 9.57
CA SER A 177 5.38 -11.91 9.28
C SER A 177 6.70 -12.16 8.55
N ASP A 178 7.12 -11.21 7.71
CA ASP A 178 8.35 -11.31 6.93
C ASP A 178 9.60 -11.36 7.84
N PRO A 179 10.35 -12.47 7.86
CA PRO A 179 11.50 -12.60 8.74
C PRO A 179 12.71 -11.78 8.28
N TYR A 180 12.75 -11.32 7.03
CA TYR A 180 13.78 -10.39 6.52
C TYR A 180 13.51 -8.97 7.01
N GLU A 181 12.25 -8.53 6.99
CA GLU A 181 11.85 -7.24 7.56
C GLU A 181 12.09 -7.19 9.08
N ILE A 182 11.75 -8.26 9.80
CA ILE A 182 12.00 -8.36 11.25
C ILE A 182 13.51 -8.27 11.56
N GLU A 183 14.35 -8.94 10.76
CA GLU A 183 15.80 -8.88 10.94
C GLU A 183 16.34 -7.48 10.65
N TYR A 184 15.91 -6.87 9.53
CA TYR A 184 16.29 -5.51 9.17
C TYR A 184 15.91 -4.49 10.25
N ALA A 185 14.68 -4.54 10.76
CA ALA A 185 14.23 -3.65 11.82
C ALA A 185 15.07 -3.83 13.09
N ARG A 186 15.35 -5.09 13.48
CA ARG A 186 16.20 -5.39 14.65
C ARG A 186 17.61 -4.84 14.50
N GLU A 187 18.22 -4.95 13.32
CA GLU A 187 19.56 -4.43 13.03
C GLU A 187 19.62 -2.90 13.08
N ASN A 188 18.50 -2.25 12.76
CA ASN A 188 18.36 -0.79 12.77
C ASN A 188 17.76 -0.23 14.08
N TYR A 189 17.56 -1.07 15.10
CA TYR A 189 16.94 -0.69 16.39
C TYR A 189 15.52 -0.12 16.24
N GLU A 190 14.76 -0.62 15.26
CA GLU A 190 13.38 -0.26 14.99
C GLU A 190 12.42 -1.41 15.30
N LEU A 191 11.12 -1.10 15.36
CA LEU A 191 10.06 -2.11 15.36
C LEU A 191 9.66 -2.39 13.90
N PRO A 192 9.53 -3.67 13.49
CA PRO A 192 9.12 -4.00 12.14
C PRO A 192 7.63 -3.67 11.94
N LEU A 193 7.28 -3.25 10.72
CA LEU A 193 5.90 -2.95 10.33
C LEU A 193 5.12 -4.26 10.16
N CYS A 194 5.73 -5.25 9.49
CA CYS A 194 5.15 -6.55 9.20
C CYS A 194 3.83 -6.44 8.45
N HIS A 195 3.78 -5.58 7.42
CA HIS A 195 2.58 -5.37 6.62
C HIS A 195 2.41 -6.46 5.56
N ALA A 196 1.17 -6.94 5.39
CA ALA A 196 0.82 -7.91 4.37
C ALA A 196 0.97 -7.37 2.93
N ASP A 197 0.77 -6.06 2.72
CA ASP A 197 0.93 -5.40 1.41
C ASP A 197 2.40 -5.20 0.98
N GLY A 198 3.36 -5.51 1.85
CA GLY A 198 4.79 -5.69 1.52
C GLY A 198 5.14 -7.12 1.10
N VAL A 199 4.23 -8.08 1.32
CA VAL A 199 4.44 -9.51 1.03
C VAL A 199 3.70 -9.95 -0.22
N LEU A 200 2.44 -9.54 -0.35
CA LEU A 200 1.55 -9.96 -1.42
C LEU A 200 0.55 -8.88 -1.83
N ALA A 201 0.01 -9.01 -3.04
CA ALA A 201 -1.04 -8.13 -3.55
C ALA A 201 -2.11 -8.93 -4.32
N PRO A 202 -3.38 -8.51 -4.27
CA PRO A 202 -4.44 -9.14 -5.05
C PRO A 202 -4.36 -8.70 -6.53
N ILE A 203 -4.47 -9.67 -7.43
CA ILE A 203 -4.66 -9.44 -8.88
C ILE A 203 -6.13 -9.51 -9.26
N ASN A 204 -6.94 -10.27 -8.54
CA ASN A 204 -8.40 -10.24 -8.67
C ASN A 204 -9.00 -10.83 -7.39
N ASP A 205 -10.30 -11.09 -7.40
CA ASP A 205 -11.02 -11.57 -6.23
C ASP A 205 -10.57 -12.97 -5.74
N ASP A 206 -9.78 -13.72 -6.52
CA ASP A 206 -9.30 -15.05 -6.13
C ASP A 206 -7.86 -15.34 -6.54
N THR A 207 -7.11 -14.34 -7.02
CA THR A 207 -5.69 -14.49 -7.44
C THR A 207 -4.84 -13.48 -6.70
N ILE A 208 -3.74 -13.96 -6.13
CA ILE A 208 -2.73 -13.14 -5.47
C ILE A 208 -1.39 -13.28 -6.16
N ILE A 209 -0.54 -12.29 -5.98
CA ILE A 209 0.88 -12.34 -6.30
C ILE A 209 1.70 -12.12 -5.04
N ILE A 210 2.82 -12.83 -4.92
CA ILE A 210 3.79 -12.70 -3.84
C ILE A 210 5.07 -12.05 -4.40
N SER A 211 5.75 -11.27 -3.55
CA SER A 211 7.08 -10.75 -3.83
C SER A 211 8.11 -11.85 -4.19
N ASP A 212 9.18 -11.46 -4.86
CA ASP A 212 10.32 -12.33 -5.10
C ASP A 212 11.30 -12.27 -3.92
N TYR A 213 11.45 -13.39 -3.21
CA TYR A 213 12.38 -13.56 -2.09
C TYR A 213 13.73 -14.14 -2.54
N GLY A 214 13.98 -14.22 -3.85
CA GLY A 214 15.21 -14.73 -4.44
C GLY A 214 15.48 -16.17 -4.03
N LYS A 215 16.60 -16.42 -3.34
CA LYS A 215 16.97 -17.77 -2.87
C LYS A 215 16.21 -18.21 -1.62
N ASP A 216 15.60 -17.27 -0.90
CA ASP A 216 14.85 -17.51 0.32
C ASP A 216 15.51 -18.49 1.33
N PRO A 217 16.73 -18.20 1.84
CA PRO A 217 17.41 -19.09 2.78
C PRO A 217 16.64 -19.32 4.09
N LYS A 218 15.72 -18.42 4.47
CA LYS A 218 14.89 -18.56 5.67
C LYS A 218 13.65 -19.44 5.46
N GLY A 219 13.37 -19.87 4.23
CA GLY A 219 12.21 -20.70 3.90
C GLY A 219 10.87 -19.99 4.13
N TYR A 220 10.83 -18.67 3.93
CA TYR A 220 9.63 -17.87 4.10
C TYR A 220 8.56 -18.18 3.06
N VAL A 221 8.91 -18.29 1.77
CA VAL A 221 7.96 -18.61 0.70
C VAL A 221 7.30 -19.98 0.93
N PRO A 222 8.03 -21.08 1.25
CA PRO A 222 7.41 -22.32 1.68
C PRO A 222 6.44 -22.16 2.87
N ALA A 223 6.77 -21.33 3.86
CA ALA A 223 5.88 -21.06 4.99
C ALA A 223 4.59 -20.32 4.57
N LEU A 224 4.70 -19.34 3.67
CA LEU A 224 3.54 -18.68 3.05
C LEU A 224 2.68 -19.69 2.29
N MET A 225 3.28 -20.53 1.43
CA MET A 225 2.56 -21.51 0.62
C MET A 225 1.81 -22.53 1.47
N ASN A 226 2.36 -22.95 2.63
CA ASN A 226 1.68 -23.85 3.57
C ASN A 226 0.37 -23.29 4.12
N VAL A 227 0.23 -21.96 4.18
CA VAL A 227 -1.00 -21.26 4.59
C VAL A 227 -1.88 -21.01 3.36
N LEU A 228 -1.33 -20.35 2.33
CA LEU A 228 -2.09 -19.83 1.20
C LEU A 228 -2.77 -20.93 0.38
N THR A 229 -2.14 -22.09 0.20
CA THR A 229 -2.70 -23.23 -0.56
C THR A 229 -3.94 -23.87 0.09
N ARG A 230 -4.28 -23.50 1.33
CA ARG A 230 -5.53 -23.90 2.00
C ARG A 230 -6.73 -23.06 1.57
N TYR A 231 -6.48 -21.88 1.01
CA TYR A 231 -7.49 -20.88 0.68
C TYR A 231 -7.51 -20.49 -0.80
N PHE A 232 -6.38 -20.66 -1.48
CA PHE A 232 -6.22 -20.40 -2.91
C PHE A 232 -5.81 -21.66 -3.64
N LYS A 233 -6.28 -21.80 -4.87
CA LYS A 233 -5.76 -22.84 -5.76
C LYS A 233 -4.30 -22.53 -6.11
N PRO A 234 -3.42 -23.53 -6.25
CA PRO A 234 -2.02 -23.30 -6.60
C PRO A 234 -1.82 -22.42 -7.85
N GLU A 235 -2.67 -22.58 -8.87
CA GLU A 235 -2.63 -21.77 -10.09
C GLU A 235 -2.99 -20.29 -9.86
N ASN A 236 -3.66 -19.97 -8.76
CA ASN A 236 -4.07 -18.61 -8.39
C ASN A 236 -3.08 -17.93 -7.43
N ILE A 237 -2.01 -18.61 -7.05
CA ILE A 237 -0.90 -18.03 -6.28
C ILE A 237 0.24 -17.78 -7.26
N LYS A 238 0.43 -16.51 -7.65
CA LYS A 238 1.54 -16.08 -8.49
C LYS A 238 2.69 -15.61 -7.60
N GLN A 239 3.89 -15.62 -8.16
CA GLN A 239 5.06 -15.06 -7.51
C GLN A 239 5.87 -14.31 -8.57
N PHE A 240 6.36 -13.13 -8.23
CA PHE A 240 7.39 -12.50 -9.06
C PHE A 240 8.64 -13.38 -9.11
N ASN A 241 9.34 -13.36 -10.25
CA ASN A 241 10.60 -14.08 -10.41
C ASN A 241 11.58 -13.29 -11.30
N PHE A 242 12.55 -12.64 -10.69
CA PHE A 242 13.56 -11.83 -11.37
C PHE A 242 14.82 -12.63 -11.73
N GLY A 243 14.91 -13.90 -11.30
CA GLY A 243 16.03 -14.78 -11.60
C GLY A 243 17.38 -14.19 -11.17
N GLU A 244 18.35 -14.17 -12.08
CA GLU A 244 19.70 -13.64 -11.82
C GLU A 244 19.73 -12.11 -11.63
N ASN A 245 18.67 -11.40 -12.03
CA ASN A 245 18.57 -9.95 -11.90
C ASN A 245 18.00 -9.51 -10.55
N TRP A 246 17.54 -10.45 -9.71
CA TRP A 246 16.94 -10.15 -8.41
C TRP A 246 17.79 -9.19 -7.57
N THR A 247 17.13 -8.23 -6.93
CA THR A 247 17.72 -7.27 -5.99
C THR A 247 16.97 -7.28 -4.65
N GLU A 248 17.58 -6.74 -3.61
CA GLU A 248 16.96 -6.59 -2.30
C GLU A 248 15.72 -5.68 -2.32
N ASP A 249 15.62 -4.79 -3.32
CA ASP A 249 14.47 -3.89 -3.53
C ASP A 249 13.29 -4.56 -4.27
N ALA A 250 13.38 -5.86 -4.60
CA ALA A 250 12.35 -6.59 -5.35
C ALA A 250 10.95 -6.55 -4.70
N TRP A 251 10.87 -6.34 -3.39
CA TRP A 251 9.60 -6.18 -2.66
C TRP A 251 8.76 -5.01 -3.16
N VAL A 252 9.39 -3.96 -3.71
CA VAL A 252 8.70 -2.74 -4.12
C VAL A 252 7.62 -3.03 -5.17
N TYR A 253 7.87 -3.99 -6.07
CA TYR A 253 7.00 -4.26 -7.21
C TYR A 253 5.64 -4.83 -6.83
N ILE A 254 5.47 -5.33 -5.60
CA ILE A 254 4.16 -5.77 -5.10
C ILE A 254 3.28 -4.59 -4.66
N ASN A 255 3.89 -3.45 -4.37
CA ASN A 255 3.24 -2.27 -3.82
C ASN A 255 2.77 -1.32 -4.94
N PHE A 256 2.11 -1.89 -5.95
CA PHE A 256 1.52 -1.17 -7.09
C PHE A 256 0.13 -0.60 -6.77
N LEU A 257 -0.22 0.50 -7.43
CA LEU A 257 -1.58 1.05 -7.40
C LEU A 257 -2.33 0.54 -8.62
N ARG A 258 -3.36 -0.28 -8.39
CA ARG A 258 -4.28 -0.72 -9.43
C ARG A 258 -5.62 0.00 -9.33
N VAL A 259 -6.09 0.51 -10.46
CA VAL A 259 -7.40 1.14 -10.56
C VAL A 259 -7.99 0.77 -11.93
N ASP A 260 -9.09 0.03 -11.92
CA ASP A 260 -9.71 -0.49 -13.14
C ASP A 260 -8.75 -1.34 -14.00
N ASP A 261 -8.57 -0.95 -15.26
CA ASP A 261 -7.66 -1.52 -16.25
C ASP A 261 -6.30 -0.81 -16.31
N LEU A 262 -5.99 0.06 -15.34
CA LEU A 262 -4.70 0.73 -15.19
C LEU A 262 -3.95 0.19 -13.97
N ILE A 263 -2.67 -0.09 -14.15
CA ILE A 263 -1.72 -0.36 -13.06
C ILE A 263 -0.58 0.65 -13.11
N LEU A 264 -0.41 1.39 -12.02
CA LEU A 264 0.81 2.14 -11.75
C LEU A 264 1.74 1.26 -10.91
N ILE A 265 2.84 0.82 -11.49
CA ILE A 265 3.84 -0.02 -10.81
C ILE A 265 5.03 0.84 -10.38
N PRO A 266 5.53 0.72 -9.13
CA PRO A 266 6.71 1.44 -8.72
C PRO A 266 7.95 0.95 -9.48
N GLU A 267 8.82 1.90 -9.82
CA GLU A 267 10.15 1.64 -10.37
C GLU A 267 11.20 2.28 -9.47
N ILE A 268 12.39 1.66 -9.44
CA ILE A 268 13.57 2.22 -8.79
C ILE A 268 14.52 2.67 -9.89
N GLU A 269 14.88 3.95 -9.86
CA GLU A 269 15.67 4.64 -10.86
C GLU A 269 16.64 5.62 -10.19
N TYR A 270 17.85 5.15 -9.88
CA TYR A 270 18.91 6.05 -9.43
C TYR A 270 20.29 5.67 -9.95
N ASP A 271 21.05 6.70 -10.29
CA ASP A 271 22.45 6.61 -10.66
C ASP A 271 23.28 7.06 -9.47
N LYS A 272 23.84 6.13 -8.70
CA LYS A 272 24.73 6.51 -7.60
C LYS A 272 25.94 7.26 -8.18
N ARG A 273 26.11 8.53 -7.80
CA ARG A 273 27.24 9.36 -8.25
C ARG A 273 28.34 9.44 -7.20
N ASP A 274 29.59 9.43 -7.64
CA ASP A 274 30.75 9.72 -6.79
C ASP A 274 30.85 11.22 -6.44
N LYS A 275 31.89 11.60 -5.68
CA LYS A 275 32.09 12.99 -5.25
C LYS A 275 32.35 13.96 -6.41
N ASP A 276 32.81 13.44 -7.55
CA ASP A 276 33.14 14.19 -8.76
C ASP A 276 31.98 14.21 -9.78
N GLY A 277 30.86 13.53 -9.45
CA GLY A 277 29.64 13.49 -10.27
C GLY A 277 29.62 12.38 -11.32
N ASN A 278 30.61 11.48 -11.33
CA ASN A 278 30.63 10.33 -12.23
C ASN A 278 29.77 9.20 -11.68
N LEU A 279 29.26 8.34 -12.55
CA LEU A 279 28.57 7.12 -12.11
C LEU A 279 29.55 6.25 -11.31
N ASP A 280 29.17 5.86 -10.09
CA ASP A 280 29.94 4.95 -9.25
C ASP A 280 30.10 3.62 -10.00
N PRO A 281 31.31 3.20 -10.40
CA PRO A 281 31.50 1.98 -11.17
C PRO A 281 30.99 0.73 -10.44
N SER A 282 30.94 0.75 -9.10
CA SER A 282 30.37 -0.35 -8.31
C SER A 282 28.85 -0.45 -8.42
N HIS A 283 28.18 0.61 -8.90
CA HIS A 283 26.73 0.70 -9.06
C HIS A 283 26.23 0.26 -10.44
N GLN A 284 27.13 0.12 -11.42
CA GLN A 284 26.76 -0.20 -12.82
C GLN A 284 25.97 -1.52 -12.92
N ASP A 285 26.47 -2.60 -12.31
CA ASP A 285 25.82 -3.92 -12.30
C ASP A 285 24.44 -3.85 -11.61
N TYR A 286 24.36 -3.15 -10.49
CA TYR A 286 23.12 -2.97 -9.75
C TYR A 286 22.08 -2.18 -10.58
N LEU A 287 22.50 -1.11 -11.25
CA LEU A 287 21.63 -0.32 -12.12
C LEU A 287 21.08 -1.13 -13.29
N GLU A 288 21.88 -2.02 -13.88
CA GLU A 288 21.42 -2.93 -14.93
C GLU A 288 20.39 -3.92 -14.41
N LYS A 289 20.62 -4.47 -13.21
CA LYS A 289 19.65 -5.33 -12.51
C LYS A 289 18.34 -4.63 -12.18
N LEU A 290 18.39 -3.40 -11.69
CA LEU A 290 17.19 -2.59 -11.42
C LEU A 290 16.36 -2.37 -12.69
N LYS A 291 17.02 -2.02 -13.81
CA LYS A 291 16.34 -1.86 -15.10
C LYS A 291 15.70 -3.16 -15.57
N ALA A 292 16.40 -4.29 -15.39
CA ALA A 292 15.87 -5.60 -15.72
C ALA A 292 14.67 -5.98 -14.84
N CYS A 293 14.74 -5.73 -13.53
CA CYS A 293 13.63 -5.96 -12.61
C CYS A 293 12.42 -5.09 -12.94
N ASN A 294 12.61 -3.78 -13.19
CA ASN A 294 11.55 -2.86 -13.61
C ASN A 294 10.80 -3.37 -14.85
N ALA A 295 11.54 -3.78 -15.89
CA ALA A 295 10.96 -4.31 -17.12
C ALA A 295 10.25 -5.65 -16.91
N GLU A 296 10.86 -6.54 -16.12
CA GLU A 296 10.36 -7.88 -15.87
C GLU A 296 9.11 -7.87 -14.96
N ALA A 297 9.05 -6.97 -13.98
CA ALA A 297 7.88 -6.78 -13.13
C ALA A 297 6.66 -6.36 -13.95
N LYS A 298 6.82 -5.38 -14.86
CA LYS A 298 5.78 -4.99 -15.82
C LYS A 298 5.32 -6.16 -16.68
N ARG A 299 6.26 -6.93 -17.24
CA ARG A 299 5.98 -8.09 -18.10
C ARG A 299 5.19 -9.17 -17.35
N GLN A 300 5.63 -9.54 -16.15
CA GLN A 300 4.97 -10.55 -15.33
C GLN A 300 3.60 -10.09 -14.88
N LEU A 301 3.45 -8.83 -14.47
CA LEU A 301 2.18 -8.29 -14.03
C LEU A 301 1.16 -8.25 -15.19
N ASN A 302 1.59 -7.92 -16.41
CA ASN A 302 0.76 -8.06 -17.61
C ASN A 302 0.28 -9.50 -17.81
N ILE A 303 1.18 -10.48 -17.74
CA ILE A 303 0.84 -11.91 -17.92
C ILE A 303 -0.12 -12.40 -16.83
N PHE A 304 0.12 -12.03 -15.58
CA PHE A 304 -0.66 -12.52 -14.45
C PHE A 304 -2.01 -11.84 -14.32
N SER A 305 -2.12 -10.55 -14.66
CA SER A 305 -3.35 -9.76 -14.53
C SER A 305 -4.17 -9.66 -15.81
N GLY A 306 -3.56 -9.85 -16.98
CA GLY A 306 -4.17 -9.55 -18.28
C GLY A 306 -4.31 -8.04 -18.57
N VAL A 307 -3.79 -7.17 -17.70
CA VAL A 307 -3.87 -5.71 -17.87
C VAL A 307 -2.78 -5.25 -18.85
N GLU A 308 -3.19 -4.53 -19.90
CA GLU A 308 -2.27 -3.97 -20.89
C GLU A 308 -1.71 -2.60 -20.48
N ASN A 309 -2.49 -1.79 -19.77
CA ASN A 309 -2.09 -0.45 -19.36
C ASN A 309 -1.32 -0.49 -18.04
N ILE A 310 -0.02 -0.79 -18.12
CA ILE A 310 0.90 -0.81 -16.98
C ILE A 310 1.95 0.28 -17.15
N VAL A 311 1.91 1.27 -16.27
CA VAL A 311 2.82 2.42 -16.29
C VAL A 311 3.77 2.36 -15.10
N GLY A 312 5.06 2.50 -15.38
CA GLY A 312 6.07 2.61 -14.35
C GLY A 312 6.16 4.02 -13.80
N ILE A 313 6.22 4.13 -12.47
CA ILE A 313 6.39 5.40 -11.76
C ILE A 313 7.64 5.28 -10.91
N ASP A 314 8.66 6.08 -11.19
CA ASP A 314 9.83 6.10 -10.31
C ASP A 314 9.44 6.59 -8.90
N THR A 315 9.68 5.71 -7.94
CA THR A 315 9.38 5.89 -6.52
C THR A 315 10.64 5.88 -5.66
N THR A 316 11.83 5.91 -6.27
CA THR A 316 13.13 5.76 -5.59
C THR A 316 13.23 6.54 -4.29
N ALA A 317 12.82 7.81 -4.30
CA ALA A 317 12.91 8.67 -3.13
C ALA A 317 11.89 8.32 -2.02
N LEU A 318 10.71 7.84 -2.40
CA LEU A 318 9.69 7.36 -1.47
C LEU A 318 10.10 6.01 -0.87
N THR A 319 10.69 5.13 -1.67
CA THR A 319 11.07 3.77 -1.28
C THR A 319 12.36 3.76 -0.47
N LEU A 320 13.42 4.38 -0.99
CA LEU A 320 14.79 4.25 -0.48
C LEU A 320 15.27 5.49 0.29
N GLY A 321 14.50 6.57 0.30
CA GLY A 321 14.94 7.81 0.95
C GLY A 321 16.19 8.41 0.32
N ILE A 322 16.39 8.21 -0.99
CA ILE A 322 17.50 8.78 -1.76
C ILE A 322 16.98 9.56 -2.98
N ASN A 323 17.71 10.58 -3.39
CA ASN A 323 17.44 11.23 -4.67
C ASN A 323 18.00 10.41 -5.86
N LYS A 324 17.73 10.87 -7.09
CA LYS A 324 18.20 10.24 -8.34
C LYS A 324 19.72 10.03 -8.47
N ASN A 325 20.51 10.70 -7.64
CA ASN A 325 21.98 10.57 -7.61
C ASN A 325 22.46 9.60 -6.51
N GLY A 326 21.54 8.93 -5.81
CA GLY A 326 21.83 8.03 -4.69
C GLY A 326 22.15 8.75 -3.37
N LYS A 327 21.89 10.06 -3.27
CA LYS A 327 22.15 10.82 -2.04
C LYS A 327 20.94 10.74 -1.12
N GLY A 328 21.18 10.36 0.14
CA GLY A 328 20.16 10.33 1.20
C GLY A 328 19.44 11.66 1.37
N ILE A 329 18.12 11.58 1.49
CA ILE A 329 17.21 12.67 1.81
C ILE A 329 16.52 12.31 3.14
N ASN A 330 16.50 13.26 4.09
CA ASN A 330 15.88 13.02 5.41
C ASN A 330 14.34 13.07 5.27
N SER A 331 13.76 11.98 4.79
CA SER A 331 12.33 11.86 4.46
C SER A 331 11.66 10.70 5.17
N ASN A 332 10.36 10.86 5.44
CA ASN A 332 9.48 9.74 5.74
C ASN A 332 9.38 8.87 4.47
N CYS A 333 10.06 7.73 4.47
CA CYS A 333 10.25 6.82 3.32
C CYS A 333 10.12 5.36 3.81
N GLY A 334 10.23 4.39 2.89
CA GLY A 334 10.11 2.96 3.20
C GLY A 334 8.81 2.32 2.72
N GLY A 335 8.08 2.98 1.83
CA GLY A 335 6.88 2.46 1.16
C GLY A 335 6.86 2.84 -0.32
N ALA A 336 5.81 2.46 -1.05
CA ALA A 336 5.66 2.81 -2.45
C ALA A 336 4.23 3.31 -2.79
N LEU A 337 3.76 3.07 -4.01
CA LEU A 337 2.52 3.64 -4.53
C LEU A 337 1.28 3.17 -3.76
N HIS A 338 1.21 1.90 -3.38
CA HIS A 338 0.08 1.37 -2.63
C HIS A 338 -0.02 1.98 -1.23
N CYS A 339 1.13 2.15 -0.54
CA CYS A 339 1.19 2.73 0.80
C CYS A 339 0.65 4.18 0.87
N ILE A 340 0.88 4.99 -0.17
CA ILE A 340 0.49 6.42 -0.19
C ILE A 340 -0.92 6.68 -0.72
N SER A 341 -1.65 5.65 -1.14
CA SER A 341 -2.91 5.78 -1.85
C SER A 341 -4.06 5.04 -1.16
N TRP A 342 -5.27 5.55 -1.36
CA TRP A 342 -6.52 4.88 -1.00
C TRP A 342 -7.47 4.97 -2.18
N GLU A 343 -7.55 3.89 -2.95
CA GLU A 343 -8.55 3.71 -4.00
C GLU A 343 -9.92 3.36 -3.41
N VAL A 344 -10.95 3.98 -3.98
CA VAL A 344 -12.34 3.68 -3.67
C VAL A 344 -13.09 3.46 -4.96
N LYS A 345 -13.76 2.31 -5.06
CA LYS A 345 -14.65 1.97 -6.16
C LYS A 345 -16.05 2.55 -5.89
N GLU A 346 -16.58 3.33 -6.83
CA GLU A 346 -17.94 3.88 -6.81
C GLU A 346 -18.76 3.34 -7.99
N GLU A 347 -19.99 2.88 -7.75
CA GLU A 347 -20.96 2.67 -8.84
C GLU A 347 -21.59 4.01 -9.25
N GLU A 348 -21.60 4.31 -10.55
CA GLU A 348 -22.38 5.42 -11.07
C GLU A 348 -23.87 5.05 -11.02
N CYS A 349 -24.65 5.78 -10.21
CA CYS A 349 -26.10 5.65 -10.21
C CYS A 349 -26.59 6.20 -11.55
N THR A 350 -26.95 5.33 -12.51
CA THR A 350 -27.65 5.76 -13.71
C THR A 350 -28.95 6.39 -13.26
N LYS A 351 -29.02 7.73 -13.26
CA LYS A 351 -30.28 8.45 -13.13
C LYS A 351 -31.11 8.03 -14.34
N GLY A 352 -32.10 7.17 -14.09
CA GLY A 352 -33.17 6.86 -15.04
C GLY A 352 -34.08 8.06 -15.25
#